data_AF-A0A956FRL0-F1
#
_entry.id   AF-A0A956FRL0-F1
#
_cell.length_a   1.000
_cell.length_b   1.000
_cell.length_c   1.000
_cell.angle_alpha   90.00
_cell.angle_beta   90.00
_cell.angle_gamma   90.00
#
_symmetry.space_group_name_H-M   'P 1'
#
loop_
_entity.id
_entity.type
_entity.pdbx_description
1 polymer ?
#
loop_
_entity_poly.entity_id
_entity_poly.type
_entity_poly.pdbx_seq_one_letter_code
_entity_poly.pdbx_strand_id
1 'polypeptide(L)'
;MATGLALGFGATALQGCDDLAEQCGLVCPEKGIIQGNASISGVASIDAFFGAVVDFKASADAVTAGIRAELDAIAVGVGLEPGAAAADIKLAIEGKISAAVDGGLKIEYQPAQCTASVEIAAQAAAECDVDVEPGSVEASCEGSCAVDAEVAAMCEAEGTLKCEGTAPNLECSGTCTGECNLEVAAECTGTCRGTCNGTCSVQDASGNCAGACEGTCEGSCELSAGGSCSGSCEGSCEYTPAMGGCEGSAQAKCDVSAMADVKCEGKCEGTVKPPEVKAECEATVEAKAEANVECTPPSVQIAWQWSAQLEGDAQGQAEFKAWINTFKGQFSALLGATAKAEYLIKGIGKLSAAANVAVKGGIEEVKASGDLKASIGAGCALAVLGDVGTVLGDATSSLQGSVSASLEISGAVGGGG
;
A
#
# COMPACT_ATOMS: atom_id res chain seq x y z
N MET A 1 -34.34 23.67 4.02
CA MET A 1 -35.77 23.66 4.37
C MET A 1 -36.26 22.24 4.22
N ALA A 2 -36.75 21.67 5.32
CA ALA A 2 -37.14 20.28 5.45
C ALA A 2 -38.44 19.98 4.73
N THR A 3 -38.46 18.90 3.94
CA THR A 3 -39.68 18.23 3.48
C THR A 3 -39.54 16.77 3.85
N GLY A 4 -40.15 16.42 4.98
CA GLY A 4 -40.22 15.05 5.49
C GLY A 4 -41.22 14.23 4.69
N LEU A 5 -40.84 12.99 4.40
CA LEU A 5 -41.73 11.96 3.89
C LEU A 5 -42.20 11.13 5.09
N ALA A 6 -43.38 11.45 5.61
CA ALA A 6 -44.03 10.68 6.67
C ALA A 6 -44.75 9.47 6.05
N LEU A 7 -44.24 8.27 6.31
CA LEU A 7 -45.00 7.03 6.10
C LEU A 7 -45.94 6.84 7.28
N GLY A 8 -47.23 7.03 7.04
CA GLY A 8 -48.29 6.88 8.03
C GLY A 8 -48.54 5.41 8.37
N PHE A 9 -48.08 4.99 9.54
CA PHE A 9 -48.73 3.92 10.31
C PHE A 9 -49.83 4.56 11.17
N GLY A 10 -51.04 4.00 11.11
CA GLY A 10 -52.23 4.52 11.77
C GLY A 10 -52.04 4.68 13.28
N ALA A 11 -52.09 5.92 13.75
CA ALA A 11 -52.04 6.29 15.14
C ALA A 11 -53.41 6.10 15.81
N THR A 12 -53.56 5.00 16.54
CA THR A 12 -54.46 4.94 17.69
C THR A 12 -53.61 4.77 18.95
N ALA A 13 -53.45 5.90 19.66
CA ALA A 13 -53.06 6.07 21.07
C ALA A 13 -52.30 4.92 21.77
N LEU A 14 -50.96 5.04 21.80
CA LEU A 14 -50.08 4.35 22.76
C LEU A 14 -49.08 5.36 23.34
N GLN A 15 -49.54 6.23 24.25
CA GLN A 15 -48.69 7.15 25.03
C GLN A 15 -47.88 6.44 26.15
N GLY A 16 -47.56 5.16 25.97
CA GLY A 16 -46.77 4.35 26.91
C GLY A 16 -45.69 3.50 26.25
N CYS A 17 -45.48 3.64 24.94
CA CYS A 17 -44.50 2.85 24.19
C CYS A 17 -43.17 3.55 23.94
N ASP A 18 -43.02 4.85 24.23
CA ASP A 18 -41.73 5.53 24.01
C ASP A 18 -40.66 4.99 24.98
N ASP A 19 -41.00 4.88 26.27
CA ASP A 19 -40.15 4.24 27.31
C ASP A 19 -39.92 2.75 27.00
N LEU A 20 -40.93 2.07 26.44
CA LEU A 20 -40.85 0.65 26.11
C LEU A 20 -40.02 0.39 24.84
N ALA A 21 -40.06 1.30 23.86
CA ALA A 21 -39.25 1.20 22.65
C ALA A 21 -37.76 1.41 22.98
N GLU A 22 -37.46 2.36 23.86
CA GLU A 22 -36.10 2.58 24.38
C GLU A 22 -35.62 1.39 25.23
N GLN A 23 -36.48 0.86 26.11
CA GLN A 23 -36.19 -0.35 26.90
C GLN A 23 -36.09 -1.64 26.04
N CYS A 24 -36.76 -1.69 24.88
CA CYS A 24 -36.68 -2.81 23.94
C CYS A 24 -35.56 -2.63 22.89
N GLY A 25 -34.80 -1.53 22.93
CA GLY A 25 -33.73 -1.25 21.97
C GLY A 25 -34.22 -1.06 20.53
N LEU A 26 -35.40 -0.46 20.38
CA LEU A 26 -36.07 -0.16 19.10
C LEU A 26 -35.86 1.29 18.67
N VAL A 27 -34.73 1.89 19.07
CA VAL A 27 -34.36 3.27 18.79
C VAL A 27 -33.09 3.27 17.97
N CYS A 28 -33.03 4.10 16.94
CA CYS A 28 -31.81 4.27 16.14
C CYS A 28 -30.70 4.86 17.02
N PRO A 29 -29.44 4.41 16.86
CA PRO A 29 -28.33 5.01 17.59
C PRO A 29 -28.15 6.48 17.23
N GLU A 30 -27.81 7.31 18.23
CA GLU A 30 -27.56 8.75 18.03
C GLU A 30 -26.31 9.02 17.18
N LYS A 31 -25.34 8.10 17.22
CA LYS A 31 -24.12 8.17 16.41
C LYS A 31 -24.30 7.33 15.16
N GLY A 32 -24.05 7.94 14.01
CA GLY A 32 -24.00 7.28 12.71
C GLY A 32 -22.57 6.95 12.28
N ILE A 33 -22.44 6.57 11.02
CA ILE A 33 -21.17 6.16 10.41
C ILE A 33 -20.16 7.30 10.30
N ILE A 34 -20.60 8.56 10.20
CA ILE A 34 -19.72 9.74 10.22
C ILE A 34 -18.96 9.81 11.56
N GLN A 35 -19.61 9.42 12.66
CA GLN A 35 -19.01 9.38 13.99
C GLN A 35 -18.29 8.05 14.30
N GLY A 36 -18.11 7.19 13.29
CA GLY A 36 -17.44 5.89 13.42
C GLY A 36 -18.30 4.79 14.03
N ASN A 37 -19.62 4.95 14.09
CA ASN A 37 -20.50 3.88 14.53
C ASN A 37 -20.91 2.99 13.36
N ALA A 38 -20.55 1.71 13.42
CA ALA A 38 -20.91 0.69 12.43
C ALA A 38 -22.15 -0.13 12.81
N SER A 39 -22.47 -0.21 14.11
CA SER A 39 -23.63 -0.96 14.61
C SER A 39 -24.87 -0.08 14.58
N ILE A 40 -25.51 -0.01 13.40
CA ILE A 40 -26.65 0.89 13.16
C ILE A 40 -27.97 0.13 13.14
N SER A 41 -27.97 -1.03 12.48
CA SER A 41 -29.17 -1.81 12.19
C SER A 41 -29.40 -2.95 13.18
N GLY A 42 -28.35 -3.45 13.84
CA GLY A 42 -28.43 -4.69 14.61
C GLY A 42 -28.59 -5.95 13.73
N VAL A 43 -28.50 -5.81 12.41
CA VAL A 43 -28.49 -6.90 11.43
C VAL A 43 -27.05 -7.10 10.99
N ALA A 44 -26.53 -8.32 11.17
CA ALA A 44 -25.10 -8.61 11.00
C ALA A 44 -24.57 -8.19 9.62
N SER A 45 -25.26 -8.53 8.52
CA SER A 45 -24.80 -8.19 7.16
C SER A 45 -24.76 -6.68 6.89
N ILE A 46 -25.78 -5.94 7.33
CA ILE A 46 -25.87 -4.49 7.16
C ILE A 46 -24.83 -3.77 8.04
N ASP A 47 -24.66 -4.22 9.29
CA ASP A 47 -23.67 -3.66 10.20
C ASP A 47 -22.24 -4.04 9.80
N ALA A 48 -22.02 -5.21 9.19
CA ALA A 48 -20.73 -5.59 8.59
C ALA A 48 -20.37 -4.68 7.42
N PHE A 49 -21.34 -4.33 6.57
CA PHE A 49 -21.15 -3.34 5.52
C PHE A 49 -20.75 -1.97 6.08
N PHE A 50 -21.48 -1.44 7.09
CA PHE A 50 -21.10 -0.19 7.73
C PHE A 50 -19.75 -0.27 8.45
N GLY A 51 -19.42 -1.42 9.04
CA GLY A 51 -18.12 -1.74 9.61
C GLY A 51 -17.02 -1.58 8.57
N ALA A 52 -17.19 -2.19 7.39
CA ALA A 52 -16.25 -2.03 6.30
C ALA A 52 -16.11 -0.57 5.85
N VAL A 53 -17.18 0.22 5.78
CA VAL A 53 -17.10 1.65 5.45
C VAL A 53 -16.29 2.43 6.50
N VAL A 54 -16.51 2.16 7.79
CA VAL A 54 -15.77 2.82 8.89
C VAL A 54 -14.31 2.40 8.92
N ASP A 55 -14.02 1.09 8.80
CA ASP A 55 -12.65 0.54 8.72
C ASP A 55 -11.92 1.14 7.52
N PHE A 56 -12.59 1.21 6.37
CA PHE A 56 -12.06 1.78 5.16
C PHE A 56 -11.71 3.26 5.35
N LYS A 57 -12.61 4.04 5.96
CA LYS A 57 -12.35 5.44 6.30
C LYS A 57 -11.11 5.56 7.20
N ALA A 58 -10.99 4.72 8.22
CA ALA A 58 -9.84 4.74 9.13
C ALA A 58 -8.53 4.43 8.38
N SER A 59 -8.53 3.45 7.47
CA SER A 59 -7.38 3.16 6.61
C SER A 59 -7.02 4.33 5.68
N ALA A 60 -8.02 4.98 5.09
CA ALA A 60 -7.81 6.17 4.25
C ALA A 60 -7.23 7.34 5.06
N ASP A 61 -7.78 7.62 6.23
CA ASP A 61 -7.30 8.68 7.12
C ASP A 61 -5.84 8.40 7.57
N ALA A 62 -5.51 7.14 7.87
CA ALA A 62 -4.15 6.73 8.24
C ALA A 62 -3.15 6.91 7.07
N VAL A 63 -3.52 6.54 5.86
CA VAL A 63 -2.67 6.72 4.67
C VAL A 63 -2.49 8.20 4.33
N THR A 64 -3.55 9.00 4.38
CA THR A 64 -3.46 10.45 4.19
C THR A 64 -2.57 11.11 5.25
N ALA A 65 -2.70 10.70 6.51
CA ALA A 65 -1.82 11.18 7.58
C ALA A 65 -0.35 10.79 7.35
N GLY A 66 -0.10 9.56 6.91
CA GLY A 66 1.23 9.08 6.55
C GLY A 66 1.86 9.88 5.41
N ILE A 67 1.13 10.07 4.30
CA ILE A 67 1.58 10.91 3.18
C ILE A 67 1.90 12.32 3.65
N ARG A 68 1.05 12.91 4.49
CA ARG A 68 1.28 14.26 5.02
C ARG A 68 2.51 14.33 5.91
N ALA A 69 2.76 13.31 6.73
CA ALA A 69 3.96 13.25 7.57
C ALA A 69 5.23 13.22 6.71
N GLU A 70 5.24 12.44 5.62
CA GLU A 70 6.38 12.42 4.69
C GLU A 70 6.57 13.75 3.96
N LEU A 71 5.48 14.38 3.51
CA LEU A 71 5.54 15.72 2.90
C LEU A 71 6.08 16.77 3.87
N ASP A 72 5.65 16.75 5.12
CA ASP A 72 6.15 17.64 6.16
C ASP A 72 7.63 17.40 6.46
N ALA A 73 8.06 16.13 6.46
CA ALA A 73 9.46 15.77 6.66
C ALA A 73 10.36 16.22 5.49
N ILE A 74 9.85 16.12 4.25
CA ILE A 74 10.51 16.66 3.05
C ILE A 74 10.58 18.19 3.09
N ALA A 75 9.48 18.85 3.48
CA ALA A 75 9.39 20.30 3.64
C ALA A 75 10.49 20.81 4.58
N VAL A 76 10.64 20.18 5.75
CA VAL A 76 11.70 20.50 6.71
C VAL A 76 13.09 20.28 6.09
N GLY A 77 13.28 19.20 5.33
CA GLY A 77 14.55 18.90 4.63
C GLY A 77 14.98 19.96 3.62
N VAL A 78 14.04 20.73 3.09
CA VAL A 78 14.27 21.86 2.17
C VAL A 78 14.12 23.24 2.83
N GLY A 79 13.97 23.28 4.16
CA GLY A 79 13.95 24.53 4.94
C GLY A 79 12.59 25.21 5.04
N LEU A 80 11.49 24.50 4.75
CA LEU A 80 10.13 24.96 4.92
C LEU A 80 9.54 24.47 6.25
N GLU A 81 8.46 25.13 6.70
CA GLU A 81 7.71 24.69 7.89
C GLU A 81 6.78 23.50 7.56
N PRO A 82 6.47 22.62 8.53
CA PRO A 82 5.45 21.59 8.37
C PRO A 82 4.11 22.18 7.93
N GLY A 83 3.43 21.50 7.02
CA GLY A 83 2.17 21.95 6.42
C GLY A 83 2.33 22.87 5.21
N ALA A 84 3.56 23.06 4.70
CA ALA A 84 3.81 23.77 3.44
C ALA A 84 3.03 23.13 2.27
N ALA A 85 2.64 23.96 1.30
CA ALA A 85 1.95 23.45 0.12
C ALA A 85 2.92 22.62 -0.75
N ALA A 86 2.41 21.58 -1.41
CA ALA A 86 3.22 20.73 -2.28
C ALA A 86 3.95 21.52 -3.38
N ALA A 87 3.32 22.56 -3.92
CA ALA A 87 3.96 23.49 -4.86
C ALA A 87 5.17 24.24 -4.27
N ASP A 88 5.11 24.67 -3.01
CA ASP A 88 6.23 25.34 -2.34
C ASP A 88 7.37 24.37 -2.06
N ILE A 89 7.03 23.16 -1.60
CA ILE A 89 7.99 22.07 -1.38
C ILE A 89 8.69 21.72 -2.69
N LYS A 90 7.93 21.56 -3.78
CA LYS A 90 8.45 21.31 -5.13
C LYS A 90 9.46 22.38 -5.54
N LEU A 91 9.10 23.65 -5.44
CA LEU A 91 10.00 24.76 -5.82
C LEU A 91 11.28 24.78 -4.97
N ALA A 92 11.16 24.48 -3.68
CA ALA A 92 12.33 24.41 -2.79
C ALA A 92 13.24 23.22 -3.13
N ILE A 93 12.68 22.06 -3.49
CA ILE A 93 13.45 20.90 -4.00
C ILE A 93 14.16 21.27 -5.30
N GLU A 94 13.46 21.82 -6.29
CA GLU A 94 14.02 22.22 -7.59
C GLU A 94 15.16 23.23 -7.42
N GLY A 95 14.98 24.22 -6.53
CA GLY A 95 16.01 25.20 -6.20
C GLY A 95 17.25 24.57 -5.58
N LYS A 96 17.06 23.63 -4.63
CA LYS A 96 18.17 22.94 -3.97
C LYS A 96 18.94 22.02 -4.93
N ILE A 97 18.24 21.33 -5.82
CA ILE A 97 18.85 20.50 -6.86
C ILE A 97 19.62 21.37 -7.85
N SER A 98 19.00 22.43 -8.38
CA SER A 98 19.63 23.29 -9.39
C SER A 98 20.86 24.04 -8.87
N ALA A 99 20.92 24.31 -7.56
CA ALA A 99 22.09 24.91 -6.93
C ALA A 99 23.26 23.93 -6.77
N ALA A 100 22.99 22.62 -6.77
CA ALA A 100 23.98 21.60 -6.43
C ALA A 100 24.40 20.74 -7.63
N VAL A 101 23.51 20.52 -8.57
CA VAL A 101 23.61 19.50 -9.61
C VAL A 101 23.44 20.15 -10.99
N ASP A 102 24.32 19.78 -11.92
CA ASP A 102 24.16 20.12 -13.34
C ASP A 102 23.38 19.01 -14.06
N GLY A 103 22.42 19.39 -14.90
CA GLY A 103 21.59 18.43 -15.64
C GLY A 103 20.47 17.71 -14.86
N GLY A 104 20.32 17.99 -13.56
CA GLY A 104 19.24 17.43 -12.72
C GLY A 104 19.55 16.04 -12.13
N LEU A 105 18.56 15.47 -11.44
CA LEU A 105 18.66 14.13 -10.86
C LEU A 105 18.22 13.06 -11.86
N LYS A 106 18.99 11.99 -11.98
CA LYS A 106 18.55 10.75 -12.63
C LYS A 106 17.98 9.84 -11.57
N ILE A 107 16.67 9.58 -11.64
CA ILE A 107 15.99 8.68 -10.71
C ILE A 107 15.69 7.36 -11.40
N GLU A 108 16.18 6.27 -10.80
CA GLU A 108 15.78 4.91 -11.15
C GLU A 108 14.83 4.40 -10.07
N TYR A 109 13.65 3.96 -10.50
CA TYR A 109 12.54 3.61 -9.64
C TYR A 109 12.13 2.16 -9.88
N GLN A 110 12.05 1.38 -8.79
CA GLN A 110 11.30 0.14 -8.79
C GLN A 110 9.96 0.35 -8.10
N PRO A 111 8.86 -0.15 -8.68
CA PRO A 111 7.53 0.03 -8.12
C PRO A 111 7.38 -0.63 -6.76
N ALA A 112 6.59 0.00 -5.90
CA ALA A 112 6.15 -0.60 -4.64
C ALA A 112 5.42 -1.93 -4.93
N GLN A 113 5.70 -2.97 -4.15
CA GLN A 113 4.96 -4.22 -4.22
C GLN A 113 3.94 -4.24 -3.09
N CYS A 114 2.66 -4.28 -3.46
CA CYS A 114 1.56 -4.30 -2.51
C CYS A 114 1.00 -5.71 -2.40
N THR A 115 0.95 -6.21 -1.18
CA THR A 115 0.41 -7.51 -0.82
C THR A 115 -0.91 -7.36 -0.09
N ALA A 116 -1.94 -8.06 -0.54
CA ALA A 116 -3.18 -8.21 0.21
C ALA A 116 -3.13 -9.51 1.02
N SER A 117 -3.66 -9.49 2.24
CA SER A 117 -3.84 -10.70 3.05
C SER A 117 -5.12 -11.41 2.61
N VAL A 118 -4.97 -12.68 2.20
CA VAL A 118 -6.07 -13.56 1.85
C VAL A 118 -6.93 -13.88 3.09
N GLU A 119 -6.32 -13.94 4.27
CA GLU A 119 -7.03 -14.19 5.52
C GLU A 119 -8.00 -13.06 5.87
N ILE A 120 -7.66 -11.80 5.59
CA ILE A 120 -8.56 -10.66 5.82
C ILE A 120 -9.77 -10.74 4.89
N ALA A 121 -9.57 -11.14 3.63
CA ALA A 121 -10.68 -11.38 2.70
C ALA A 121 -11.59 -12.52 3.20
N ALA A 122 -11.00 -13.62 3.66
CA ALA A 122 -11.74 -14.76 4.21
C ALA A 122 -12.52 -14.40 5.50
N GLN A 123 -11.93 -13.60 6.39
CA GLN A 123 -12.60 -13.10 7.60
C GLN A 123 -13.78 -12.18 7.23
N ALA A 124 -13.56 -11.24 6.30
CA ALA A 124 -14.61 -10.34 5.84
C ALA A 124 -15.80 -11.10 5.21
N ALA A 125 -15.52 -12.18 4.49
CA ALA A 125 -16.54 -13.06 3.92
C ALA A 125 -17.36 -13.76 5.02
N ALA A 126 -16.68 -14.35 6.01
CA ALA A 126 -17.33 -15.03 7.13
C ALA A 126 -18.14 -14.07 8.03
N GLU A 127 -17.71 -12.82 8.17
CA GLU A 127 -18.45 -11.77 8.90
C GLU A 127 -19.73 -11.36 8.17
N CYS A 128 -19.72 -11.37 6.85
CA CYS A 128 -20.82 -10.88 6.04
C CYS A 128 -21.85 -11.96 5.69
N ASP A 129 -21.41 -13.19 5.43
CA ASP A 129 -22.29 -14.30 5.07
C ASP A 129 -22.33 -15.39 6.15
N VAL A 130 -23.44 -15.46 6.88
CA VAL A 130 -23.68 -16.44 7.96
C VAL A 130 -23.71 -17.89 7.49
N ASP A 131 -23.85 -18.13 6.19
CA ASP A 131 -23.84 -19.47 5.59
C ASP A 131 -22.42 -19.98 5.29
N VAL A 132 -21.40 -19.16 5.58
CA VAL A 132 -19.99 -19.45 5.28
C VAL A 132 -19.23 -19.78 6.57
N GLU A 133 -18.73 -21.03 6.69
CA GLU A 133 -17.95 -21.44 7.86
C GLU A 133 -16.56 -20.78 7.87
N PRO A 134 -16.13 -20.15 8.99
CA PRO A 134 -14.76 -19.65 9.12
C PRO A 134 -13.76 -20.80 8.94
N GLY A 135 -12.90 -20.71 7.92
CA GLY A 135 -11.92 -21.74 7.57
C GLY A 135 -12.29 -22.66 6.40
N SER A 136 -13.49 -22.51 5.81
CA SER A 136 -13.84 -23.10 4.50
C SER A 136 -13.83 -22.07 3.36
N VAL A 137 -13.34 -20.87 3.65
CA VAL A 137 -13.41 -19.70 2.77
C VAL A 137 -12.11 -19.55 2.02
N GLU A 138 -12.14 -19.82 0.72
CA GLU A 138 -10.97 -19.79 -0.13
C GLU A 138 -11.01 -18.53 -1.00
N ALA A 139 -10.16 -17.55 -0.71
CA ALA A 139 -9.89 -16.44 -1.63
C ALA A 139 -8.73 -16.84 -2.54
N SER A 140 -8.84 -16.54 -3.83
CA SER A 140 -7.81 -16.88 -4.83
C SER A 140 -6.98 -15.65 -5.16
N CYS A 141 -5.68 -15.82 -5.40
CA CYS A 141 -4.78 -14.73 -5.80
C CYS A 141 -4.55 -14.78 -7.31
N GLU A 142 -4.91 -13.71 -8.02
CA GLU A 142 -4.52 -13.52 -9.42
C GLU A 142 -3.23 -12.71 -9.50
N GLY A 143 -2.11 -13.35 -9.18
CA GLY A 143 -0.79 -12.70 -9.18
C GLY A 143 0.32 -13.60 -8.63
N SER A 144 1.26 -12.99 -7.91
CA SER A 144 2.33 -13.73 -7.24
C SER A 144 1.96 -13.99 -5.77
N CYS A 145 2.09 -15.23 -5.32
CA CYS A 145 1.86 -15.60 -3.92
C CYS A 145 3.17 -15.84 -3.20
N ALA A 146 3.28 -15.31 -1.99
CA ALA A 146 4.24 -15.84 -1.04
C ALA A 146 3.80 -17.26 -0.66
N VAL A 147 4.69 -18.23 -0.88
CA VAL A 147 4.41 -19.66 -0.67
C VAL A 147 5.41 -20.26 0.32
N ASP A 148 4.95 -21.19 1.15
CA ASP A 148 5.83 -21.98 1.99
C ASP A 148 6.64 -22.99 1.17
N ALA A 149 7.69 -23.54 1.77
CA ALA A 149 8.64 -24.45 1.10
C ALA A 149 7.96 -25.68 0.44
N GLU A 150 6.83 -26.15 0.98
CA GLU A 150 6.07 -27.28 0.41
C GLU A 150 5.34 -26.91 -0.87
N VAL A 151 4.80 -25.68 -0.97
CA VAL A 151 4.10 -25.19 -2.16
C VAL A 151 5.09 -24.65 -3.21
N ALA A 152 6.27 -24.18 -2.77
CA ALA A 152 7.37 -23.81 -3.68
C ALA A 152 7.80 -24.96 -4.61
N ALA A 153 7.75 -26.21 -4.13
CA ALA A 153 8.06 -27.39 -4.94
C ALA A 153 7.00 -27.67 -6.03
N MET A 154 5.74 -27.31 -5.79
CA MET A 154 4.68 -27.37 -6.82
C MET A 154 4.88 -26.27 -7.86
N CYS A 155 5.33 -25.09 -7.41
CA CYS A 155 5.61 -23.95 -8.27
C CYS A 155 6.81 -24.17 -9.19
N GLU A 156 7.84 -24.91 -8.78
CA GLU A 156 8.92 -25.35 -9.67
C GLU A 156 8.44 -26.29 -10.79
N ALA A 157 7.36 -27.03 -10.57
CA ALA A 157 6.86 -28.01 -11.53
C ALA A 157 5.94 -27.41 -12.61
N GLU A 158 5.11 -26.42 -12.23
CA GLU A 158 4.04 -25.91 -13.10
C GLU A 158 4.12 -24.40 -13.38
N GLY A 159 5.10 -23.66 -12.84
CA GLY A 159 5.21 -22.20 -13.02
C GLY A 159 6.58 -21.60 -12.68
N THR A 160 6.60 -20.31 -12.32
CA THR A 160 7.85 -19.57 -12.08
C THR A 160 8.01 -19.31 -10.59
N LEU A 161 9.00 -19.95 -9.98
CA LEU A 161 9.44 -19.69 -8.60
C LEU A 161 10.48 -18.56 -8.59
N LYS A 162 10.20 -17.50 -7.83
CA LYS A 162 11.14 -16.43 -7.49
C LYS A 162 11.45 -16.48 -6.01
N CYS A 163 12.68 -16.23 -5.63
CA CYS A 163 13.11 -16.19 -4.24
C CYS A 163 13.51 -14.75 -3.90
N GLU A 164 12.90 -14.19 -2.85
CA GLU A 164 13.24 -12.87 -2.34
C GLU A 164 13.81 -12.99 -0.92
N GLY A 165 15.08 -12.61 -0.74
CA GLY A 165 15.73 -12.62 0.57
C GLY A 165 16.20 -11.23 0.98
N THR A 166 16.15 -10.93 2.28
CA THR A 166 16.69 -9.69 2.87
C THR A 166 17.94 -10.00 3.69
N ALA A 167 18.96 -9.14 3.57
CA ALA A 167 20.22 -9.08 4.34
C ALA A 167 20.09 -9.44 5.84
N PRO A 168 21.15 -9.95 6.52
CA PRO A 168 22.57 -9.63 6.25
C PRO A 168 23.48 -10.73 5.68
N ASN A 169 23.03 -11.94 5.36
CA ASN A 169 23.94 -13.00 4.87
C ASN A 169 23.33 -13.82 3.73
N LEU A 170 22.75 -13.16 2.72
CA LEU A 170 22.25 -13.86 1.54
C LEU A 170 23.32 -13.83 0.45
N GLU A 171 23.88 -15.01 0.13
CA GLU A 171 24.65 -15.21 -1.10
C GLU A 171 23.67 -15.15 -2.27
N CYS A 172 23.64 -14.00 -2.94
CA CYS A 172 22.72 -13.74 -4.03
C CYS A 172 23.41 -14.11 -5.35
N SER A 173 22.82 -14.99 -6.16
CA SER A 173 23.25 -15.24 -7.54
C SER A 173 22.37 -14.52 -8.57
N GLY A 174 21.45 -13.68 -8.10
CA GLY A 174 20.48 -12.96 -8.91
C GLY A 174 20.62 -11.45 -8.83
N THR A 175 19.46 -10.80 -8.82
CA THR A 175 19.33 -9.35 -8.79
C THR A 175 19.40 -8.86 -7.36
N CYS A 176 20.48 -8.17 -6.99
CA CYS A 176 20.61 -7.53 -5.68
C CYS A 176 20.24 -6.05 -5.80
N THR A 177 19.42 -5.55 -4.86
CA THR A 177 19.19 -4.12 -4.67
C THR A 177 19.72 -3.72 -3.29
N GLY A 178 20.84 -3.01 -3.28
CA GLY A 178 21.55 -2.65 -2.04
C GLY A 178 23.07 -2.62 -2.20
N GLU A 179 23.77 -2.68 -1.07
CA GLU A 179 25.22 -2.74 -1.05
C GLU A 179 25.66 -4.19 -1.25
N CYS A 180 26.28 -4.48 -2.39
CA CYS A 180 26.88 -5.78 -2.68
C CYS A 180 28.31 -5.76 -2.15
N ASN A 181 28.56 -6.54 -1.11
CA ASN A 181 29.89 -6.68 -0.55
C ASN A 181 30.67 -7.70 -1.40
N LEU A 182 31.68 -7.21 -2.10
CA LEU A 182 32.50 -7.99 -3.03
C LEU A 182 33.82 -8.34 -2.35
N GLU A 183 33.89 -9.56 -1.78
CA GLU A 183 35.15 -10.11 -1.24
C GLU A 183 36.17 -10.43 -2.35
N VAL A 184 35.72 -10.51 -3.61
CA VAL A 184 36.53 -10.76 -4.80
C VAL A 184 36.16 -9.73 -5.87
N ALA A 185 37.16 -9.18 -6.56
CA ALA A 185 36.97 -8.19 -7.60
C ALA A 185 35.97 -8.67 -8.68
N ALA A 186 34.81 -8.02 -8.77
CA ALA A 186 33.74 -8.37 -9.71
C ALA A 186 33.29 -7.17 -10.54
N GLU A 187 32.61 -7.43 -11.66
CA GLU A 187 31.99 -6.37 -12.46
C GLU A 187 30.87 -5.71 -11.65
N CYS A 188 31.00 -4.41 -11.42
CA CYS A 188 30.06 -3.60 -10.65
C CYS A 188 29.35 -2.64 -11.61
N THR A 189 28.06 -2.86 -11.85
CA THR A 189 27.26 -1.99 -12.73
C THR A 189 26.79 -0.69 -12.06
N GLY A 190 26.99 -0.56 -10.74
CA GLY A 190 26.60 0.60 -9.94
C GLY A 190 27.78 1.48 -9.49
N THR A 191 27.68 2.04 -8.28
CA THR A 191 28.74 2.89 -7.70
C THR A 191 29.73 2.02 -6.93
N CYS A 192 30.96 1.94 -7.42
CA CYS A 192 32.04 1.27 -6.72
C CYS A 192 32.56 2.15 -5.58
N ARG A 193 32.60 1.62 -4.36
CA ARG A 193 33.25 2.19 -3.17
C ARG A 193 34.39 1.28 -2.73
N GLY A 194 35.54 1.44 -3.35
CA GLY A 194 36.69 0.58 -3.11
C GLY A 194 37.78 0.68 -4.16
N THR A 195 38.54 -0.41 -4.33
CA THR A 195 39.59 -0.47 -5.35
C THR A 195 38.96 -0.79 -6.69
N CYS A 196 39.05 0.15 -7.64
CA CYS A 196 38.64 -0.07 -9.02
C CYS A 196 39.85 -0.48 -9.86
N ASN A 197 39.83 -1.71 -10.39
CA ASN A 197 40.81 -2.15 -11.40
C ASN A 197 40.36 -1.68 -12.79
N GLY A 198 40.51 -0.37 -13.04
CA GLY A 198 40.10 0.28 -14.28
C GLY A 198 40.09 1.81 -14.18
N THR A 199 39.35 2.47 -15.06
CA THR A 199 39.09 3.90 -14.94
C THR A 199 37.97 4.11 -13.93
N CYS A 200 38.26 4.85 -12.86
CA CYS A 200 37.23 5.29 -11.93
C CYS A 200 36.80 6.72 -12.27
N SER A 201 35.49 6.93 -12.38
CA SER A 201 34.89 8.25 -12.67
C SER A 201 35.10 9.27 -11.55
N VAL A 202 35.11 8.84 -10.28
CA VAL A 202 35.26 9.70 -9.10
C VAL A 202 36.05 8.99 -8.02
N GLN A 203 37.11 9.61 -7.49
CA GLN A 203 37.87 9.08 -6.36
C GLN A 203 37.59 9.85 -5.07
N ASP A 204 37.63 9.16 -3.93
CA ASP A 204 37.52 9.76 -2.60
C ASP A 204 38.86 10.40 -2.15
N ALA A 205 38.82 11.07 -0.99
CA ALA A 205 40.00 11.73 -0.41
C ALA A 205 41.14 10.75 -0.01
N SER A 206 40.84 9.44 0.06
CA SER A 206 41.79 8.38 0.38
C SER A 206 42.35 7.70 -0.88
N GLY A 207 41.90 8.09 -2.07
CA GLY A 207 42.29 7.50 -3.36
C GLY A 207 41.49 6.25 -3.76
N ASN A 208 40.43 5.91 -3.03
CA ASN A 208 39.53 4.81 -3.43
C ASN A 208 38.55 5.31 -4.50
N CYS A 209 38.09 4.40 -5.34
CA CYS A 209 36.98 4.68 -6.25
C CYS A 209 35.70 4.90 -5.45
N ALA A 210 34.95 5.95 -5.80
CA ALA A 210 33.66 6.34 -5.22
C ALA A 210 32.67 6.72 -6.34
N GLY A 211 32.71 5.98 -7.45
CA GLY A 211 31.99 6.28 -8.69
C GLY A 211 31.85 5.05 -9.58
N ALA A 212 31.35 5.25 -10.80
CA ALA A 212 31.35 4.22 -11.85
C ALA A 212 32.78 3.78 -12.16
N CYS A 213 33.00 2.46 -12.22
CA CYS A 213 34.26 1.81 -12.50
C CYS A 213 34.16 1.05 -13.84
N GLU A 214 34.99 1.39 -14.83
CA GLU A 214 35.05 0.69 -16.13
C GLU A 214 35.85 -0.64 -16.05
N GLY A 215 35.71 -1.38 -14.96
CA GLY A 215 36.51 -2.57 -14.68
C GLY A 215 35.92 -3.36 -13.51
N THR A 216 36.77 -4.04 -12.74
CA THR A 216 36.32 -4.76 -11.54
C THR A 216 36.43 -3.89 -10.29
N CYS A 217 35.40 -3.93 -9.45
CA CYS A 217 35.37 -3.28 -8.16
C CYS A 217 35.68 -4.31 -7.06
N GLU A 218 36.61 -3.99 -6.18
CA GLU A 218 36.94 -4.75 -4.97
C GLU A 218 36.66 -3.86 -3.75
N GLY A 219 35.72 -4.27 -2.89
CA GLY A 219 35.14 -3.43 -1.84
C GLY A 219 33.62 -3.51 -1.84
N SER A 220 32.93 -2.40 -1.58
CA SER A 220 31.48 -2.37 -1.70
C SER A 220 31.02 -1.81 -3.05
N CYS A 221 30.08 -2.51 -3.67
CA CYS A 221 29.43 -2.08 -4.89
C CYS A 221 27.98 -1.73 -4.56
N GLU A 222 27.65 -0.45 -4.60
CA GLU A 222 26.26 0.00 -4.47
C GLU A 222 25.59 -0.23 -5.83
N LEU A 223 24.89 -1.36 -5.97
CA LEU A 223 24.32 -1.80 -7.25
C LEU A 223 23.08 -1.00 -7.65
N SER A 224 22.93 -0.78 -8.95
CA SER A 224 21.70 -0.28 -9.55
C SER A 224 20.52 -1.23 -9.29
N ALA A 225 19.29 -0.70 -9.30
CA ALA A 225 18.10 -1.51 -9.07
C ALA A 225 17.97 -2.51 -10.22
N GLY A 226 18.25 -3.80 -9.98
CA GLY A 226 18.41 -4.75 -11.08
C GLY A 226 19.83 -5.32 -11.27
N GLY A 227 20.82 -4.89 -10.48
CA GLY A 227 22.22 -5.28 -10.65
C GLY A 227 22.47 -6.75 -10.29
N SER A 228 23.16 -7.47 -11.17
CA SER A 228 23.65 -8.82 -10.84
C SER A 228 24.80 -8.72 -9.85
N CYS A 229 24.60 -9.28 -8.65
CA CYS A 229 25.64 -9.44 -7.62
C CYS A 229 26.00 -10.92 -7.59
N SER A 230 27.29 -11.26 -7.48
CA SER A 230 27.74 -12.63 -7.18
C SER A 230 28.33 -12.77 -5.78
N GLY A 231 28.08 -11.79 -4.91
CA GLY A 231 28.60 -11.72 -3.53
C GLY A 231 27.49 -11.61 -2.49
N SER A 232 27.84 -11.15 -1.29
CA SER A 232 26.86 -10.94 -0.20
C SER A 232 26.06 -9.67 -0.44
N CYS A 233 24.75 -9.79 -0.56
CA CYS A 233 23.84 -8.65 -0.76
C CYS A 233 23.37 -8.10 0.59
N GLU A 234 23.83 -6.91 0.98
CA GLU A 234 23.30 -6.13 2.11
C GLU A 234 22.07 -5.30 1.67
N GLY A 235 21.08 -5.99 1.09
CA GLY A 235 19.83 -5.39 0.63
C GLY A 235 18.73 -6.44 0.41
N SER A 236 17.88 -6.23 -0.59
CA SER A 236 16.98 -7.29 -1.08
C SER A 236 17.58 -7.99 -2.29
N CYS A 237 17.45 -9.31 -2.34
CA CYS A 237 17.90 -10.12 -3.48
C CYS A 237 16.71 -10.87 -4.06
N GLU A 238 16.45 -10.70 -5.35
CA GLU A 238 15.51 -11.51 -6.12
C GLU A 238 16.28 -12.44 -7.06
N TYR A 239 16.03 -13.75 -6.97
CA TYR A 239 16.65 -14.72 -7.88
C TYR A 239 15.70 -15.89 -8.23
N THR A 240 15.93 -16.53 -9.36
CA THR A 240 15.22 -17.74 -9.78
C THR A 240 16.14 -18.94 -9.55
N PRO A 241 15.81 -19.88 -8.65
CA PRO A 241 16.67 -21.03 -8.37
C PRO A 241 16.70 -21.98 -9.56
N ALA A 242 17.87 -22.58 -9.83
CA ALA A 242 18.06 -23.49 -10.95
C ALA A 242 17.52 -24.91 -10.68
N MET A 243 17.25 -25.26 -9.42
CA MET A 243 16.53 -26.46 -8.92
C MET A 243 16.77 -26.54 -7.39
N GLY A 244 15.72 -26.61 -6.55
CA GLY A 244 15.87 -26.92 -5.11
C GLY A 244 15.20 -25.96 -4.12
N GLY A 245 14.29 -25.10 -4.57
CA GLY A 245 13.64 -24.11 -3.73
C GLY A 245 14.54 -22.92 -3.36
N CYS A 246 14.00 -22.01 -2.54
CA CYS A 246 14.75 -20.87 -2.03
C CYS A 246 15.70 -21.29 -0.91
N GLU A 247 16.95 -20.80 -0.96
CA GLU A 247 17.97 -21.10 0.05
C GLU A 247 17.88 -20.09 1.21
N GLY A 248 18.03 -20.58 2.44
CA GLY A 248 18.07 -19.74 3.65
C GLY A 248 16.71 -19.16 4.07
N SER A 249 16.71 -17.95 4.62
CA SER A 249 15.50 -17.22 5.06
C SER A 249 14.79 -16.46 3.92
N ALA A 250 15.02 -16.85 2.67
CA ALA A 250 14.40 -16.20 1.52
C ALA A 250 12.93 -16.64 1.36
N GLN A 251 12.05 -15.67 1.13
CA GLN A 251 10.63 -15.91 0.86
C GLN A 251 10.46 -16.40 -0.58
N ALA A 252 9.80 -17.55 -0.74
CA ALA A 252 9.42 -18.05 -2.04
C ALA A 252 8.18 -17.30 -2.55
N LYS A 253 8.28 -16.74 -3.75
CA LYS A 253 7.19 -16.13 -4.51
C LYS A 253 6.89 -17.00 -5.72
N CYS A 254 5.64 -17.39 -5.86
CA CYS A 254 5.17 -18.21 -6.97
C CYS A 254 4.20 -17.41 -7.83
N ASP A 255 4.47 -17.31 -9.12
CA ASP A 255 3.47 -16.79 -10.06
C ASP A 255 2.39 -17.85 -10.27
N VAL A 256 1.24 -17.63 -9.62
CA VAL A 256 0.09 -18.55 -9.67
C VAL A 256 -0.91 -18.15 -10.74
N SER A 257 -0.64 -17.09 -11.51
CA SER A 257 -1.54 -16.60 -12.58
C SER A 257 -1.80 -17.65 -13.67
N ALA A 258 -0.90 -18.63 -13.81
CA ALA A 258 -1.03 -19.76 -14.73
C ALA A 258 -1.51 -21.06 -14.06
N MET A 259 -1.66 -21.08 -12.74
CA MET A 259 -2.01 -22.28 -11.95
C MET A 259 -3.41 -22.13 -11.37
N ALA A 260 -4.39 -22.83 -11.95
CA ALA A 260 -5.78 -22.72 -11.55
C ALA A 260 -6.10 -23.30 -10.15
N ASP A 261 -5.19 -24.07 -9.55
CA ASP A 261 -5.45 -24.88 -8.35
C ASP A 261 -4.53 -24.60 -7.15
N VAL A 262 -3.63 -23.61 -7.23
CA VAL A 262 -2.71 -23.33 -6.11
C VAL A 262 -3.38 -22.43 -5.07
N LYS A 263 -3.51 -22.97 -3.85
CA LYS A 263 -4.07 -22.28 -2.69
C LYS A 263 -3.02 -21.34 -2.09
N CYS A 264 -3.33 -20.06 -2.04
CA CYS A 264 -2.46 -19.06 -1.41
C CYS A 264 -2.95 -18.80 0.02
N GLU A 265 -2.26 -19.38 1.00
CA GLU A 265 -2.57 -19.21 2.43
C GLU A 265 -1.84 -18.01 3.06
N GLY A 266 -1.41 -17.04 2.26
CA GLY A 266 -0.59 -15.93 2.75
C GLY A 266 -0.75 -14.63 1.95
N LYS A 267 0.38 -14.04 1.58
CA LYS A 267 0.43 -12.72 0.93
C LYS A 267 0.26 -12.84 -0.59
N CYS A 268 -0.74 -12.13 -1.11
CA CYS A 268 -1.01 -12.04 -2.54
C CYS A 268 -0.52 -10.70 -3.12
N GLU A 269 0.48 -10.74 -3.99
CA GLU A 269 0.87 -9.62 -4.85
C GLU A 269 0.01 -9.67 -6.12
N GLY A 270 -1.16 -9.06 -6.06
CA GLY A 270 -2.13 -9.11 -7.16
C GLY A 270 -3.54 -8.77 -6.70
N THR A 271 -4.51 -9.17 -7.52
CA THR A 271 -5.93 -9.03 -7.16
C THR A 271 -6.35 -10.26 -6.38
N VAL A 272 -6.83 -10.06 -5.15
CA VAL A 272 -7.49 -11.12 -4.39
C VAL A 272 -8.91 -11.26 -4.91
N LYS A 273 -9.22 -12.41 -5.49
CA LYS A 273 -10.58 -12.81 -5.82
C LYS A 273 -11.30 -13.24 -4.55
N PRO A 274 -12.43 -12.62 -4.22
CA PRO A 274 -13.20 -13.01 -3.05
C PRO A 274 -13.76 -14.43 -3.22
N PRO A 275 -14.01 -15.13 -2.10
CA PRO A 275 -14.74 -16.40 -2.08
C PRO A 275 -16.16 -16.23 -2.64
N GLU A 276 -16.82 -17.35 -3.01
CA GLU A 276 -18.25 -17.35 -3.36
C GLU A 276 -19.10 -16.96 -2.14
N VAL A 277 -19.44 -15.67 -2.06
CA VAL A 277 -20.37 -15.10 -1.07
C VAL A 277 -21.55 -14.47 -1.81
N LYS A 278 -22.60 -14.13 -1.06
CA LYS A 278 -23.69 -13.29 -1.59
C LYS A 278 -23.11 -12.01 -2.23
N ALA A 279 -23.68 -11.58 -3.35
CA ALA A 279 -23.22 -10.40 -4.10
C ALA A 279 -23.15 -9.10 -3.26
N GLU A 280 -23.96 -9.04 -2.20
CA GLU A 280 -23.99 -7.96 -1.21
C GLU A 280 -22.71 -7.93 -0.34
N CYS A 281 -22.10 -9.10 -0.14
CA CYS A 281 -20.88 -9.29 0.64
C CYS A 281 -19.62 -9.19 -0.21
N GLU A 282 -19.65 -9.62 -1.47
CA GLU A 282 -18.49 -9.66 -2.37
C GLU A 282 -17.72 -8.34 -2.37
N ALA A 283 -18.40 -7.21 -2.59
CA ALA A 283 -17.77 -5.90 -2.61
C ALA A 283 -17.27 -5.43 -1.23
N THR A 284 -17.90 -5.87 -0.14
CA THR A 284 -17.46 -5.61 1.23
C THR A 284 -16.14 -6.36 1.51
N VAL A 285 -16.06 -7.61 1.05
CA VAL A 285 -14.84 -8.44 1.14
C VAL A 285 -13.70 -7.84 0.34
N GLU A 286 -13.94 -7.52 -0.93
CA GLU A 286 -12.91 -6.93 -1.79
C GLU A 286 -12.40 -5.61 -1.22
N ALA A 287 -13.29 -4.75 -0.73
CA ALA A 287 -12.87 -3.48 -0.17
C ALA A 287 -12.12 -3.63 1.16
N LYS A 288 -12.47 -4.60 2.01
CA LYS A 288 -11.68 -4.92 3.21
C LYS A 288 -10.30 -5.47 2.83
N ALA A 289 -10.19 -6.29 1.78
CA ALA A 289 -8.90 -6.77 1.29
C ALA A 289 -8.03 -5.61 0.77
N GLU A 290 -8.61 -4.71 -0.04
CA GLU A 290 -7.91 -3.52 -0.55
C GLU A 290 -7.57 -2.51 0.55
N ALA A 291 -8.39 -2.42 1.61
CA ALA A 291 -8.15 -1.57 2.78
C ALA A 291 -6.94 -2.00 3.62
N ASN A 292 -6.61 -3.29 3.58
CA ASN A 292 -5.55 -3.89 4.39
C ASN A 292 -4.33 -4.31 3.57
N VAL A 293 -4.15 -3.73 2.38
CA VAL A 293 -2.94 -3.94 1.59
C VAL A 293 -1.70 -3.43 2.37
N GLU A 294 -0.66 -4.25 2.38
CA GLU A 294 0.67 -3.90 2.86
C GLU A 294 1.59 -3.68 1.65
N CYS A 295 2.04 -2.45 1.46
CA CYS A 295 2.99 -2.11 0.40
C CYS A 295 4.40 -2.01 0.96
N THR A 296 5.35 -2.72 0.34
CA THR A 296 6.76 -2.51 0.59
C THR A 296 7.20 -1.17 -0.02
N PRO A 297 8.09 -0.42 0.65
CA PRO A 297 8.61 0.82 0.09
C PRO A 297 9.34 0.56 -1.22
N PRO A 298 9.11 1.35 -2.27
CA PRO A 298 9.84 1.24 -3.53
C PRO A 298 11.32 1.58 -3.35
N SER A 299 12.16 0.86 -4.08
CA SER A 299 13.59 1.16 -4.19
C SER A 299 13.79 2.35 -5.12
N VAL A 300 14.27 3.44 -4.56
CA VAL A 300 14.62 4.66 -5.29
C VAL A 300 16.14 4.79 -5.34
N GLN A 301 16.69 4.97 -6.53
CA GLN A 301 18.07 5.37 -6.71
C GLN A 301 18.16 6.74 -7.34
N ILE A 302 19.10 7.54 -6.87
CA ILE A 302 19.28 8.90 -7.30
C ILE A 302 20.74 9.04 -7.71
N ALA A 303 20.99 9.29 -8.98
CA ALA A 303 22.29 9.63 -9.52
C ALA A 303 22.30 11.10 -9.95
N TRP A 304 23.45 11.76 -9.84
CA TRP A 304 23.58 13.17 -10.18
C TRP A 304 25.01 13.52 -10.60
N GLN A 305 25.15 14.67 -11.26
CA GLN A 305 26.44 15.26 -11.63
C GLN A 305 26.62 16.60 -10.91
N TRP A 306 27.77 16.83 -10.27
CA TRP A 306 28.00 18.06 -9.54
C TRP A 306 27.99 19.28 -10.47
N SER A 307 27.40 20.37 -10.00
CA SER A 307 27.57 21.67 -10.63
C SER A 307 29.01 22.15 -10.51
N ALA A 308 29.45 23.00 -11.45
CA ALA A 308 30.78 23.61 -11.38
C ALA A 308 31.01 24.40 -10.08
N GLN A 309 29.94 24.89 -9.44
CA GLN A 309 30.02 25.54 -8.13
C GLN A 309 30.37 24.57 -6.99
N LEU A 310 29.86 23.33 -7.02
CA LEU A 310 30.08 22.35 -5.97
C LEU A 310 31.16 21.32 -6.28
N GLU A 311 31.66 21.22 -7.51
CA GLU A 311 32.67 20.22 -7.92
C GLU A 311 33.94 20.28 -7.05
N GLY A 312 34.29 21.44 -6.50
CA GLY A 312 35.42 21.65 -5.57
C GLY A 312 35.06 21.93 -4.12
N ASP A 313 33.77 22.00 -3.75
CA ASP A 313 33.33 22.34 -2.39
C ASP A 313 32.96 21.06 -1.59
N ALA A 314 33.93 20.56 -0.84
CA ALA A 314 33.74 19.36 -0.02
C ALA A 314 32.64 19.50 1.05
N GLN A 315 32.41 20.70 1.59
CA GLN A 315 31.38 20.92 2.60
C GLN A 315 30.01 20.94 1.95
N GLY A 316 29.83 21.70 0.86
CA GLY A 316 28.57 21.74 0.12
C GLY A 316 28.18 20.37 -0.44
N GLN A 317 29.15 19.57 -0.92
CA GLN A 317 28.90 18.18 -1.33
C GLN A 317 28.42 17.30 -0.16
N ALA A 318 29.01 17.44 1.03
CA ALA A 318 28.60 16.67 2.21
C ALA A 318 27.18 17.03 2.67
N GLU A 319 26.84 18.32 2.69
CA GLU A 319 25.51 18.80 3.04
C GLU A 319 24.45 18.33 2.04
N PHE A 320 24.76 18.38 0.73
CA PHE A 320 23.85 17.85 -0.30
C PHE A 320 23.67 16.34 -0.18
N LYS A 321 24.75 15.57 0.04
CA LYS A 321 24.68 14.12 0.24
C LYS A 321 23.85 13.74 1.46
N ALA A 322 24.02 14.46 2.58
CA ALA A 322 23.23 14.22 3.79
C ALA A 322 21.73 14.48 3.53
N TRP A 323 21.42 15.57 2.81
CA TRP A 323 20.06 15.87 2.42
C TRP A 323 19.48 14.84 1.47
N ILE A 324 20.16 14.48 0.38
CA ILE A 324 19.61 13.60 -0.65
C ILE A 324 19.37 12.18 -0.12
N ASN A 325 20.19 11.71 0.83
CA ASN A 325 19.96 10.43 1.51
C ASN A 325 18.70 10.46 2.38
N THR A 326 18.48 11.57 3.09
CA THR A 326 17.26 11.77 3.89
C THR A 326 16.03 11.87 2.98
N PHE A 327 16.15 12.66 1.91
CA PHE A 327 15.11 12.83 0.90
C PHE A 327 14.76 11.51 0.22
N LYS A 328 15.74 10.68 -0.15
CA LYS A 328 15.52 9.34 -0.74
C LYS A 328 14.64 8.47 0.16
N GLY A 329 14.93 8.42 1.46
CA GLY A 329 14.12 7.64 2.42
C GLY A 329 12.67 8.12 2.49
N GLN A 330 12.47 9.43 2.65
CA GLN A 330 11.14 10.05 2.72
C GLN A 330 10.37 9.91 1.41
N PHE A 331 11.06 10.08 0.28
CA PHE A 331 10.47 9.95 -1.05
C PHE A 331 10.06 8.50 -1.34
N SER A 332 10.87 7.51 -0.98
CA SER A 332 10.48 6.10 -1.03
C SER A 332 9.23 5.82 -0.17
N ALA A 333 9.20 6.30 1.08
CA ALA A 333 8.04 6.13 1.95
C ALA A 333 6.78 6.79 1.37
N LEU A 334 6.91 8.01 0.83
CA LEU A 334 5.84 8.75 0.15
C LEU A 334 5.27 7.99 -1.05
N LEU A 335 6.13 7.40 -1.88
CA LEU A 335 5.71 6.60 -3.03
C LEU A 335 5.01 5.30 -2.61
N GLY A 336 5.50 4.62 -1.57
CA GLY A 336 4.83 3.43 -1.01
C GLY A 336 3.45 3.75 -0.45
N ALA A 337 3.31 4.87 0.27
CA ALA A 337 2.02 5.34 0.77
C ALA A 337 1.07 5.77 -0.37
N THR A 338 1.61 6.35 -1.45
CA THR A 338 0.85 6.70 -2.67
C THR A 338 0.33 5.45 -3.38
N ALA A 339 1.15 4.40 -3.50
CA ALA A 339 0.69 3.13 -4.06
C ALA A 339 -0.47 2.55 -3.23
N LYS A 340 -0.36 2.56 -1.90
CA LYS A 340 -1.45 2.13 -1.00
C LYS A 340 -2.70 2.99 -1.17
N ALA A 341 -2.56 4.31 -1.33
CA ALA A 341 -3.68 5.21 -1.58
C ALA A 341 -4.44 4.86 -2.87
N GLU A 342 -3.75 4.44 -3.94
CA GLU A 342 -4.40 4.01 -5.18
C GLU A 342 -5.25 2.74 -5.01
N TYR A 343 -4.76 1.75 -4.24
CA TYR A 343 -5.56 0.57 -3.89
C TYR A 343 -6.81 0.96 -3.08
N LEU A 344 -6.66 1.87 -2.12
CA LEU A 344 -7.80 2.39 -1.39
C LEU A 344 -8.81 3.08 -2.32
N ILE A 345 -8.38 3.96 -3.23
CA ILE A 345 -9.30 4.64 -4.15
C ILE A 345 -10.11 3.65 -5.00
N LYS A 346 -9.50 2.53 -5.44
CA LYS A 346 -10.22 1.45 -6.14
C LYS A 346 -11.27 0.80 -5.23
N GLY A 347 -10.93 0.55 -3.97
CA GLY A 347 -11.82 -0.08 -2.99
C GLY A 347 -13.03 0.77 -2.66
N ILE A 348 -12.87 2.10 -2.67
CA ILE A 348 -13.99 3.04 -2.50
C ILE A 348 -15.00 2.90 -3.64
N GLY A 349 -14.51 2.78 -4.89
CA GLY A 349 -15.39 2.62 -6.05
C GLY A 349 -16.30 1.39 -5.90
N LYS A 350 -15.74 0.30 -5.39
CA LYS A 350 -16.45 -0.96 -5.13
C LYS A 350 -17.44 -0.83 -3.97
N LEU A 351 -17.02 -0.28 -2.82
CA LEU A 351 -17.91 -0.02 -1.67
C LEU A 351 -19.08 0.89 -2.05
N SER A 352 -18.82 1.95 -2.81
CA SER A 352 -19.86 2.89 -3.23
C SER A 352 -20.88 2.24 -4.16
N ALA A 353 -20.46 1.33 -5.04
CA ALA A 353 -21.37 0.56 -5.88
C ALA A 353 -22.20 -0.42 -5.04
N ALA A 354 -21.59 -1.03 -4.03
CA ALA A 354 -22.21 -1.99 -3.13
C ALA A 354 -23.20 -1.36 -2.15
N ALA A 355 -23.01 -0.11 -1.75
CA ALA A 355 -23.80 0.56 -0.71
C ALA A 355 -25.31 0.45 -0.95
N ASN A 356 -25.75 0.69 -2.18
CA ASN A 356 -27.18 0.59 -2.51
C ASN A 356 -27.68 -0.85 -2.54
N VAL A 357 -26.85 -1.80 -2.99
CA VAL A 357 -27.22 -3.21 -3.15
C VAL A 357 -27.26 -3.90 -1.79
N ALA A 358 -26.18 -3.80 -1.01
CA ALA A 358 -26.07 -4.42 0.32
C ALA A 358 -27.13 -3.91 1.30
N VAL A 359 -27.33 -2.58 1.36
CA VAL A 359 -28.30 -2.04 2.32
C VAL A 359 -29.73 -2.32 1.86
N LYS A 360 -30.09 -2.11 0.58
CA LYS A 360 -31.47 -2.35 0.12
C LYS A 360 -31.82 -3.84 0.05
N GLY A 361 -30.90 -4.70 -0.37
CA GLY A 361 -31.06 -6.16 -0.38
C GLY A 361 -31.30 -6.68 1.04
N GLY A 362 -30.43 -6.32 1.98
CA GLY A 362 -30.61 -6.66 3.39
C GLY A 362 -31.92 -6.15 4.00
N ILE A 363 -32.42 -4.98 3.57
CA ILE A 363 -33.73 -4.47 4.02
C ILE A 363 -34.89 -5.34 3.51
N GLU A 364 -34.83 -5.84 2.28
CA GLU A 364 -35.89 -6.70 1.73
C GLU A 364 -35.91 -8.06 2.44
N GLU A 365 -34.75 -8.64 2.73
CA GLU A 365 -34.62 -9.88 3.48
C GLU A 365 -35.16 -9.74 4.91
N VAL A 366 -34.81 -8.65 5.59
CA VAL A 366 -35.29 -8.34 6.94
C VAL A 366 -36.80 -8.12 6.98
N LYS A 367 -37.38 -7.49 5.96
CA LYS A 367 -38.84 -7.35 5.87
C LYS A 367 -39.55 -8.69 5.67
N ALA A 368 -38.89 -9.65 5.01
CA ALA A 368 -39.44 -10.99 4.80
C ALA A 368 -39.38 -11.87 6.06
N SER A 369 -38.43 -11.63 6.97
CA SER A 369 -38.29 -12.42 8.20
C SER A 369 -39.36 -12.11 9.26
N GLY A 370 -40.00 -10.94 9.18
CA GLY A 370 -41.02 -10.50 10.14
C GLY A 370 -40.46 -10.10 11.50
N ASP A 371 -39.13 -9.99 11.64
CA ASP A 371 -38.50 -9.50 12.86
C ASP A 371 -38.67 -7.98 12.96
N LEU A 372 -39.43 -7.54 13.97
CA LEU A 372 -39.75 -6.13 14.20
C LEU A 372 -38.52 -5.31 14.56
N LYS A 373 -37.58 -5.88 15.33
CA LYS A 373 -36.36 -5.19 15.76
C LYS A 373 -35.44 -4.99 14.56
N ALA A 374 -35.24 -6.05 13.78
CA ALA A 374 -34.48 -5.97 12.54
C ALA A 374 -35.12 -4.98 11.56
N SER A 375 -36.45 -4.97 11.43
CA SER A 375 -37.18 -4.04 10.55
C SER A 375 -36.99 -2.57 10.93
N ILE A 376 -36.96 -2.26 12.23
CA ILE A 376 -36.70 -0.91 12.73
C ILE A 376 -35.24 -0.54 12.50
N GLY A 377 -34.29 -1.43 12.81
CA GLY A 377 -32.87 -1.22 12.56
C GLY A 377 -32.52 -1.06 11.07
N ALA A 378 -33.18 -1.81 10.20
CA ALA A 378 -33.10 -1.65 8.75
C ALA A 378 -33.60 -0.25 8.30
N GLY A 379 -34.61 0.30 8.97
CA GLY A 379 -35.04 1.69 8.81
C GLY A 379 -33.97 2.70 9.24
N CYS A 380 -33.26 2.44 10.34
CA CYS A 380 -32.13 3.25 10.79
C CYS A 380 -30.96 3.22 9.79
N ALA A 381 -30.64 2.04 9.25
CA ALA A 381 -29.63 1.88 8.19
C ALA A 381 -29.95 2.70 6.94
N LEU A 382 -31.22 2.69 6.52
CA LEU A 382 -31.71 3.49 5.40
C LEU A 382 -31.52 5.00 5.62
N ALA A 383 -31.71 5.46 6.86
CA ALA A 383 -31.56 6.86 7.21
C ALA A 383 -30.11 7.34 7.12
N VAL A 384 -29.14 6.48 7.46
CA VAL A 384 -27.71 6.80 7.40
C VAL A 384 -27.04 6.40 6.08
N LEU A 385 -27.75 5.73 5.16
CA LEU A 385 -27.19 5.30 3.88
C LEU A 385 -26.65 6.48 3.06
N GLY A 386 -27.28 7.66 3.17
CA GLY A 386 -26.79 8.88 2.53
C GLY A 386 -25.40 9.30 3.03
N ASP A 387 -25.12 9.06 4.32
CA ASP A 387 -23.84 9.40 4.93
C ASP A 387 -22.70 8.51 4.43
N VAL A 388 -23.00 7.31 3.89
CA VAL A 388 -21.99 6.42 3.30
C VAL A 388 -21.33 7.11 2.12
N GLY A 389 -22.13 7.76 1.27
CA GLY A 389 -21.62 8.53 0.14
C GLY A 389 -20.75 9.70 0.59
N THR A 390 -21.11 10.37 1.69
CA THR A 390 -20.29 11.44 2.28
C THR A 390 -18.97 10.91 2.82
N VAL A 391 -18.99 9.86 3.64
CA VAL A 391 -17.80 9.24 4.22
C VAL A 391 -16.82 8.77 3.15
N LEU A 392 -17.32 8.03 2.15
CA LEU A 392 -16.51 7.52 1.05
C LEU A 392 -16.03 8.64 0.12
N GLY A 393 -16.86 9.67 -0.12
CA GLY A 393 -16.49 10.84 -0.92
C GLY A 393 -15.38 11.68 -0.27
N ASP A 394 -15.46 11.90 1.05
CA ASP A 394 -14.44 12.62 1.81
C ASP A 394 -13.11 11.84 1.85
N ALA A 395 -13.18 10.52 2.05
CA ALA A 395 -12.00 9.64 1.99
C ALA A 395 -11.35 9.66 0.59
N THR A 396 -12.16 9.55 -0.47
CA THR A 396 -11.69 9.64 -1.88
C THR A 396 -10.99 10.96 -2.13
N SER A 397 -11.61 12.07 -1.75
CA SER A 397 -11.09 13.42 -1.98
C SER A 397 -9.76 13.63 -1.24
N SER A 398 -9.67 13.12 0.00
CA SER A 398 -8.45 13.21 0.82
C SER A 398 -7.31 12.39 0.23
N LEU A 399 -7.57 11.16 -0.20
CA LEU A 399 -6.58 10.30 -0.85
C LEU A 399 -6.13 10.90 -2.19
N GLN A 400 -7.06 11.35 -3.05
CA GLN A 400 -6.71 11.98 -4.33
C GLN A 400 -5.88 13.26 -4.15
N GLY A 401 -6.21 14.07 -3.15
CA GLY A 401 -5.41 15.24 -2.78
C GLY A 401 -3.99 14.86 -2.35
N SER A 402 -3.87 13.78 -1.58
CA SER A 402 -2.57 13.25 -1.11
C SER A 402 -1.72 12.69 -2.26
N VAL A 403 -2.33 11.92 -3.16
CA VAL A 403 -1.68 11.39 -4.38
C VAL A 403 -1.24 12.54 -5.28
N SER A 404 -2.09 13.54 -5.49
CA SER A 404 -1.75 14.71 -6.31
C SER A 404 -0.55 15.49 -5.73
N ALA A 405 -0.53 15.69 -4.41
CA ALA A 405 0.61 16.31 -3.74
C ALA A 405 1.89 15.49 -3.92
N SER A 406 1.82 14.16 -3.79
CA SER A 406 2.98 13.30 -4.07
C SER A 406 3.46 13.40 -5.52
N LEU A 407 2.55 13.45 -6.49
CA LEU A 407 2.89 13.59 -7.91
C LEU A 407 3.56 14.93 -8.21
N GLU A 408 3.14 16.01 -7.53
CA GLU A 408 3.83 17.30 -7.63
C GLU A 408 5.29 17.22 -7.16
N ILE A 409 5.55 16.53 -6.04
CA ILE A 409 6.91 16.31 -5.53
C ILE A 409 7.72 15.42 -6.49
N SER A 410 7.13 14.35 -7.02
CA SER A 410 7.78 13.50 -8.02
C SER A 410 8.16 14.29 -9.28
N GLY A 411 7.34 15.28 -9.67
CA GLY A 411 7.65 16.19 -10.77
C GLY A 411 8.86 17.10 -10.50
N ALA A 412 9.17 17.40 -9.23
CA ALA A 412 10.33 18.22 -8.84
C ALA A 412 11.67 17.53 -9.13
N VAL A 413 11.67 16.19 -9.15
CA VAL A 413 12.88 15.37 -9.23
C VAL A 413 13.06 14.66 -10.58
N GLY A 414 12.34 15.11 -11.61
CA GLY A 414 12.49 14.60 -12.98
C GLY A 414 11.61 13.39 -13.31
N GLY A 415 10.57 13.11 -12.51
CA GLY A 415 9.56 12.10 -12.82
C GLY A 415 8.67 12.53 -13.99
N GLY A 416 9.17 12.35 -15.21
CA GLY A 416 8.43 12.56 -16.44
C GLY A 416 8.66 11.41 -17.42
N GLY A 417 7.89 10.33 -17.28
CA GLY A 417 7.70 9.30 -18.30
C GLY A 417 8.68 8.14 -18.25
#